data_AF-A0A5J4W0W8-F1
#
_entry.id   AF-A0A5J4W0W8-F1
#
_cell.length_a   1.000
_cell.length_b   1.000
_cell.length_c   1.000
_cell.angle_alpha   90.00
_cell.angle_beta   90.00
_cell.angle_gamma   90.00
#
_symmetry.space_group_name_H-M   'P 1'
#
loop_
_entity.id
_entity.type
_entity.pdbx_description
1 polymer ?
#
loop_
_entity_poly.entity_id
_entity_poly.type
_entity_poly.pdbx_seq_one_letter_code
_entity_poly.pdbx_strand_id
1 'polypeptide(L)'
;SEIEKRRKVEREKQMIVLENEQLKNENERLKEQLKEERESRRSFEVKYYGEVDSKEVMKNEYEERIEKEKEIQKQLEQQKVESNLQKLTEKEEKEFAIEQAESAEKLVAELVKVLQNTQNEAKTKTEEYEKEKTRSEKETTKSLISEQKRKEIEISNQKLDGENWQLKRENQQLKYQLASIKQKFGEERINQEILIIENSMKDKEEEMKKMREELMKEKQEKEKEKAEKMNLKFETVKMMQERDKEREDKEKETELKLKALSERDRERIEKEKEIQEKQKAISERDREKQEREKDKENYKKEKESNKKEKDKDKDKDKDKDKEKDKEKRKDKERKNQDEDEEKEKDKDKDRIHYSGHSHKSMESKGQMSVFVRTLMGKSIQLDVQSTDTIGSLKLKIKNKEGIAIENQRLISMGRQMEDWKTLQDYNIQKEATIQLVEYQTRN
;
A
#
# COMPACT_ATOMS: atom_id res chain seq x y z
N SER A 1 -3.22 14.44 -17.28
CA SER A 1 -4.51 15.11 -16.98
C SER A 1 -5.11 14.63 -15.67
N GLU A 2 -5.64 13.40 -15.55
CA GLU A 2 -6.29 12.93 -14.30
C GLU A 2 -5.36 12.79 -13.09
N ILE A 3 -4.15 12.25 -13.28
CA ILE A 3 -3.14 12.16 -12.22
C ILE A 3 -2.78 13.54 -11.68
N GLU A 4 -2.79 14.54 -12.56
CA GLU A 4 -2.44 15.93 -12.23
C GLU A 4 -3.56 16.64 -11.50
N LYS A 5 -4.82 16.37 -11.86
CA LYS A 5 -6.01 16.78 -11.08
C LYS A 5 -5.99 16.18 -9.68
N ARG A 6 -5.68 14.88 -9.53
CA ARG A 6 -5.58 14.22 -8.22
C ARG A 6 -4.45 14.81 -7.36
N ARG A 7 -3.28 15.08 -7.94
CA ARG A 7 -2.17 15.74 -7.24
C ARG A 7 -2.52 17.16 -6.80
N LYS A 8 -3.33 17.88 -7.58
CA LYS A 8 -3.81 19.23 -7.21
C LYS A 8 -4.73 19.18 -6.00
N VAL A 9 -5.71 18.28 -6.01
CA VAL A 9 -6.64 18.05 -4.88
C VAL A 9 -5.87 17.63 -3.62
N GLU A 10 -4.87 16.76 -3.75
CA GLU A 10 -4.07 16.32 -2.60
C GLU A 10 -3.27 17.48 -1.96
N ARG A 11 -2.72 18.39 -2.78
CA ARG A 11 -2.05 19.60 -2.27
C ARG A 11 -3.02 20.55 -1.61
N GLU A 12 -4.21 20.74 -2.18
CA GLU A 12 -5.27 21.58 -1.57
C GLU A 12 -5.70 21.02 -0.21
N LYS A 13 -5.86 19.69 -0.09
CA LYS A 13 -6.12 19.03 1.20
C LYS A 13 -5.01 19.23 2.23
N GLN A 14 -3.74 19.09 1.81
CA GLN A 14 -2.60 19.30 2.69
C GLN A 14 -2.50 20.76 3.17
N MET A 15 -2.82 21.72 2.30
CA MET A 15 -2.89 23.14 2.66
C MET A 15 -3.99 23.42 3.69
N ILE A 16 -5.19 22.85 3.49
CA ILE A 16 -6.32 23.00 4.44
C ILE A 16 -5.95 22.42 5.81
N VAL A 17 -5.29 21.26 5.85
CA VAL A 17 -4.85 20.64 7.12
C VAL A 17 -3.86 21.54 7.87
N LEU A 18 -2.88 22.10 7.16
CA LEU A 18 -1.90 23.03 7.74
C LEU A 18 -2.56 24.32 8.24
N GLU A 19 -3.49 24.87 7.49
CA GLU A 19 -4.26 26.07 7.87
C GLU A 19 -5.13 25.81 9.11
N ASN A 20 -5.76 24.64 9.21
CA ASN A 20 -6.55 24.24 10.37
C ASN A 20 -5.69 24.07 11.64
N GLU A 21 -4.48 23.56 11.50
CA GLU A 21 -3.54 23.44 12.61
C GLU A 21 -3.03 24.80 13.07
N GLN A 22 -2.79 25.74 12.15
CA GLN A 22 -2.45 27.12 12.47
C GLN A 22 -3.60 27.83 13.20
N LEU A 23 -4.83 27.73 12.70
CA LEU A 23 -6.02 28.29 13.35
C LEU A 23 -6.27 27.72 14.75
N LYS A 24 -5.96 26.43 14.97
CA LYS A 24 -6.07 25.80 16.28
C LYS A 24 -5.06 26.39 17.28
N ASN A 25 -3.81 26.55 16.87
CA ASN A 25 -2.76 27.13 17.70
C ASN A 25 -3.04 28.61 18.02
N GLU A 26 -3.56 29.36 17.04
CA GLU A 26 -3.95 30.75 17.24
C GLU A 26 -5.15 30.89 18.21
N ASN A 27 -6.15 29.99 18.10
CA ASN A 27 -7.26 29.92 19.05
C ASN A 27 -6.80 29.65 20.49
N GLU A 28 -5.81 28.76 20.70
CA GLU A 28 -5.26 28.51 22.03
C GLU A 28 -4.53 29.74 22.57
N ARG A 29 -3.77 30.43 21.73
CA ARG A 29 -3.09 31.67 22.10
C ARG A 29 -4.07 32.78 22.49
N LEU A 30 -5.14 32.98 21.70
CA LEU A 30 -6.18 33.98 21.99
C LEU A 30 -6.95 33.66 23.28
N LYS A 31 -7.19 32.37 23.57
CA LYS A 31 -7.81 31.95 24.85
C LYS A 31 -6.94 32.28 26.05
N GLU A 32 -5.62 32.08 25.95
CA GLU A 32 -4.70 32.41 27.04
C GLU A 32 -4.61 33.93 27.23
N GLN A 33 -4.54 34.70 26.13
CA GLN A 33 -4.59 36.17 26.18
C GLN A 33 -5.88 36.69 26.81
N LEU A 34 -7.04 36.11 26.46
CA LEU A 34 -8.32 36.46 27.08
C LEU A 34 -8.33 36.18 28.59
N LYS A 35 -7.68 35.09 29.01
CA LYS A 35 -7.58 34.71 30.42
C LYS A 35 -6.65 35.67 31.18
N GLU A 36 -5.48 35.98 30.64
CA GLU A 36 -4.54 36.97 31.20
C GLU A 36 -5.18 38.37 31.31
N GLU A 37 -5.94 38.80 30.29
CA GLU A 37 -6.61 40.10 30.32
C GLU A 37 -7.77 40.10 31.33
N ARG A 38 -8.52 39.00 31.47
CA ARG A 38 -9.55 38.85 32.51
C ARG A 38 -8.97 38.88 33.93
N GLU A 39 -7.84 38.23 34.13
CA GLU A 39 -7.12 38.23 35.42
C GLU A 39 -6.55 39.62 35.73
N SER A 40 -5.98 40.28 34.73
CA SER A 40 -5.51 41.66 34.83
C SER A 40 -6.66 42.63 35.12
N ARG A 41 -7.81 42.46 34.46
CA ARG A 41 -9.04 43.23 34.71
C ARG A 41 -9.55 43.03 36.14
N ARG A 42 -9.61 41.79 36.65
CA ARG A 42 -9.99 41.51 38.05
C ARG A 42 -9.01 42.16 39.03
N SER A 43 -7.71 42.05 38.78
CA SER A 43 -6.69 42.69 39.61
C SER A 43 -6.82 44.21 39.62
N PHE A 44 -7.18 44.80 38.48
CA PHE A 44 -7.41 46.23 38.35
C PHE A 44 -8.69 46.67 39.06
N GLU A 45 -9.78 45.93 38.91
CA GLU A 45 -11.08 46.19 39.54
C GLU A 45 -10.94 46.20 41.07
N VAL A 46 -10.20 45.25 41.65
CA VAL A 46 -9.86 45.21 43.09
C VAL A 46 -9.10 46.46 43.54
N LYS A 47 -8.22 47.00 42.69
CA LYS A 47 -7.44 48.22 42.97
C LYS A 47 -8.29 49.50 42.83
N TYR A 48 -9.16 49.56 41.81
CA TYR A 48 -10.01 50.72 41.49
C TYR A 48 -11.03 51.03 42.59
N TYR A 49 -11.58 50.02 43.26
CA TYR A 49 -12.49 50.21 44.39
C TYR A 49 -11.78 50.54 45.72
N GLY A 50 -10.44 50.61 45.75
CA GLY A 50 -9.64 50.82 46.97
C GLY A 50 -9.06 52.23 47.19
N GLU A 51 -8.85 53.05 46.14
CA GLU A 51 -8.15 54.35 46.26
C GLU A 51 -8.85 55.47 45.45
N VAL A 52 -9.06 56.64 46.07
CA VAL A 52 -10.02 57.66 45.60
C VAL A 52 -9.43 58.77 44.70
N ASP A 53 -8.11 58.91 44.56
CA ASP A 53 -7.51 60.11 43.95
C ASP A 53 -6.92 59.96 42.54
N SER A 54 -7.06 58.79 41.89
CA SER A 54 -6.59 58.57 40.50
C SER A 54 -7.69 58.08 39.54
N LYS A 55 -8.94 58.48 39.79
CA LYS A 55 -10.14 57.91 39.17
C LYS A 55 -10.22 58.05 37.65
N GLU A 56 -9.71 59.14 37.07
CA GLU A 56 -9.93 59.43 35.64
C GLU A 56 -8.93 58.71 34.71
N VAL A 57 -7.65 58.63 35.10
CA VAL A 57 -6.65 57.81 34.39
C VAL A 57 -7.02 56.32 34.48
N MET A 58 -7.44 55.89 35.67
CA MET A 58 -7.85 54.50 35.89
C MET A 58 -9.15 54.15 35.13
N LYS A 59 -10.08 55.09 34.96
CA LYS A 59 -11.29 54.88 34.18
C LYS A 59 -10.99 54.65 32.69
N ASN A 60 -10.08 55.44 32.11
CA ASN A 60 -9.68 55.28 30.71
C ASN A 60 -8.94 53.95 30.47
N GLU A 61 -8.04 53.56 31.37
CA GLU A 61 -7.38 52.25 31.31
C GLU A 61 -8.37 51.08 31.45
N TYR A 62 -9.41 51.24 32.27
CA TYR A 62 -10.47 50.23 32.42
C TYR A 62 -11.33 50.09 31.15
N GLU A 63 -11.71 51.21 30.54
CA GLU A 63 -12.48 51.23 29.29
C GLU A 63 -11.69 50.61 28.12
N GLU A 64 -10.37 50.89 28.00
CA GLU A 64 -9.51 50.26 27.00
C GLU A 64 -9.40 48.73 27.18
N ARG A 65 -9.32 48.24 28.42
CA ARG A 65 -9.26 46.79 28.70
C ARG A 65 -10.56 46.08 28.36
N ILE A 66 -11.71 46.71 28.63
CA ILE A 66 -13.02 46.19 28.22
C ILE A 66 -13.10 46.08 26.69
N GLU A 67 -12.62 47.08 25.97
CA GLU A 67 -12.67 47.06 24.50
C GLU A 67 -11.73 46.01 23.90
N LYS A 68 -10.53 45.82 24.48
CA LYS A 68 -9.63 44.71 24.13
C LYS A 68 -10.25 43.34 24.39
N GLU A 69 -10.91 43.15 25.54
CA GLU A 69 -11.60 41.90 25.87
C GLU A 69 -12.71 41.57 24.86
N LYS A 70 -13.50 42.58 24.45
CA LYS A 70 -14.54 42.42 23.41
C LYS A 70 -13.96 42.07 22.05
N GLU A 71 -12.86 42.70 21.64
CA GLU A 71 -12.24 42.45 20.33
C GLU A 71 -11.67 41.03 20.25
N ILE A 72 -10.99 40.55 21.31
CA ILE A 72 -10.52 39.16 21.39
C ILE A 72 -11.69 38.18 21.33
N GLN A 73 -12.80 38.49 22.01
CA GLN A 73 -13.98 37.63 22.02
C GLN A 73 -14.66 37.56 20.64
N LYS A 74 -14.68 38.67 19.89
CA LYS A 74 -15.19 38.73 18.51
C LYS A 74 -14.32 37.92 17.54
N GLN A 75 -12.99 37.98 17.68
CA GLN A 75 -12.06 37.16 16.89
C GLN A 75 -12.27 35.67 17.14
N LEU A 76 -12.44 35.28 18.41
CA LEU A 76 -12.73 33.89 18.79
C LEU A 76 -14.06 33.38 18.18
N GLU A 77 -15.07 34.25 18.11
CA GLU A 77 -16.37 33.92 17.51
C GLU A 77 -16.25 33.73 15.99
N GLN A 78 -15.51 34.61 15.30
CA GLN A 78 -15.25 34.50 13.86
C GLN A 78 -14.50 33.20 13.51
N GLN A 79 -13.45 32.86 14.26
CA GLN A 79 -12.70 31.62 14.01
C GLN A 79 -13.53 30.35 14.26
N LYS A 80 -14.49 30.36 15.19
CA LYS A 80 -15.44 29.24 15.36
C LYS A 80 -16.35 29.06 14.16
N VAL A 81 -16.82 30.16 13.56
CA VAL A 81 -17.66 30.12 12.35
C VAL A 81 -16.87 29.55 11.18
N GLU A 82 -15.63 29.99 10.98
CA GLU A 82 -14.73 29.48 9.94
C GLU A 82 -14.46 27.98 10.10
N SER A 83 -14.16 27.52 11.32
CA SER A 83 -13.96 26.09 11.60
C SER A 83 -15.20 25.24 11.31
N ASN A 84 -16.39 25.76 11.61
CA ASN A 84 -17.64 25.04 11.30
C ASN A 84 -17.93 25.00 9.81
N LEU A 85 -17.60 26.06 9.07
CA LEU A 85 -17.75 26.10 7.61
C LEU A 85 -16.85 25.07 6.93
N GLN A 86 -15.58 24.95 7.37
CA GLN A 86 -14.64 23.94 6.87
C GLN A 86 -15.12 22.50 7.13
N LYS A 87 -15.68 22.23 8.31
CA LYS A 87 -16.25 20.90 8.60
C LYS A 87 -17.44 20.57 7.69
N LEU A 88 -18.22 21.58 7.30
CA LEU A 88 -19.34 21.42 6.39
C LEU A 88 -18.84 21.09 4.96
N THR A 89 -17.85 21.84 4.48
CA THR A 89 -17.25 21.59 3.15
C THR A 89 -16.59 20.22 3.07
N GLU A 90 -15.86 19.81 4.11
CA GLU A 90 -15.28 18.45 4.17
C GLU A 90 -16.33 17.35 4.14
N LYS A 91 -17.52 17.61 4.73
CA LYS A 91 -18.62 16.66 4.72
C LYS A 91 -19.24 16.55 3.32
N GLU A 92 -19.48 17.67 2.65
CA GLU A 92 -20.00 17.72 1.29
C GLU A 92 -19.04 17.02 0.29
N GLU A 93 -17.73 17.24 0.42
CA GLU A 93 -16.73 16.56 -0.42
C GLU A 93 -16.73 15.04 -0.21
N LYS A 94 -16.92 14.57 1.03
CA LYS A 94 -17.00 13.14 1.34
C LYS A 94 -18.27 12.52 0.78
N GLU A 95 -19.41 13.20 0.91
CA GLU A 95 -20.69 12.74 0.33
C GLU A 95 -20.59 12.65 -1.20
N PHE A 96 -20.01 13.65 -1.87
CA PHE A 96 -19.77 13.62 -3.31
C PHE A 96 -18.84 12.47 -3.74
N ALA A 97 -17.78 12.20 -2.97
CA ALA A 97 -16.86 11.09 -3.26
C ALA A 97 -17.54 9.71 -3.13
N ILE A 98 -18.44 9.55 -2.15
CA ILE A 98 -19.25 8.33 -1.98
C ILE A 98 -20.19 8.13 -3.18
N GLU A 99 -20.89 9.19 -3.61
CA GLU A 99 -21.81 9.12 -4.75
C GLU A 99 -21.08 8.73 -6.06
N GLN A 100 -19.87 9.26 -6.28
CA GLN A 100 -19.05 8.84 -7.42
C GLN A 100 -18.61 7.38 -7.34
N ALA A 101 -18.25 6.89 -6.14
CA ALA A 101 -17.86 5.50 -5.94
C ALA A 101 -19.02 4.54 -6.23
N GLU A 102 -20.22 4.83 -5.73
CA GLU A 102 -21.42 4.03 -5.99
C GLU A 102 -21.79 4.01 -7.49
N SER A 103 -21.63 5.14 -8.19
CA SER A 103 -21.85 5.23 -9.63
C SER A 103 -20.84 4.37 -10.41
N ALA A 104 -19.57 4.39 -10.02
CA ALA A 104 -18.53 3.57 -10.61
C ALA A 104 -18.79 2.07 -10.38
N GLU A 105 -19.23 1.66 -9.19
CA GLU A 105 -19.58 0.27 -8.89
C GLU A 105 -20.74 -0.24 -9.77
N LYS A 106 -21.76 0.58 -10.02
CA LYS A 106 -22.87 0.25 -10.94
C LYS A 106 -22.37 0.00 -12.36
N LEU A 107 -21.51 0.88 -12.87
CA LEU A 107 -20.90 0.72 -14.21
C LEU A 107 -20.06 -0.55 -14.32
N VAL A 108 -19.27 -0.87 -13.28
CA VAL A 108 -18.48 -2.11 -13.25
C VAL A 108 -19.39 -3.34 -13.26
N ALA A 109 -20.46 -3.34 -12.47
CA ALA A 109 -21.42 -4.44 -12.45
C ALA A 109 -22.10 -4.64 -13.81
N GLU A 110 -22.41 -3.57 -14.53
CA GLU A 110 -22.99 -3.62 -15.88
C GLU A 110 -21.99 -4.17 -16.91
N LEU A 111 -20.72 -3.73 -16.86
CA LEU A 111 -19.66 -4.27 -17.71
C LEU A 111 -19.43 -5.77 -17.48
N VAL A 112 -19.46 -6.23 -16.23
CA VAL A 112 -19.33 -7.66 -15.89
C VAL A 112 -20.46 -8.47 -16.53
N LYS A 113 -21.71 -7.97 -16.51
CA LYS A 113 -22.84 -8.63 -17.18
C LYS A 113 -22.64 -8.74 -18.69
N VAL A 114 -22.19 -7.66 -19.34
CA VAL A 114 -21.90 -7.66 -20.78
C VAL A 114 -20.79 -8.66 -21.12
N LEU A 115 -19.73 -8.73 -20.32
CA LEU A 115 -18.64 -9.71 -20.50
C LEU A 115 -19.13 -11.16 -20.33
N GLN A 116 -19.98 -11.44 -19.34
CA GLN A 116 -20.55 -12.77 -19.16
C GLN A 116 -21.44 -13.18 -20.34
N ASN A 117 -22.29 -12.27 -20.83
CA ASN A 117 -23.16 -12.53 -21.97
C ASN A 117 -22.34 -12.81 -23.24
N THR A 118 -21.34 -11.98 -23.53
CA THR A 118 -20.44 -12.18 -24.69
C THR A 118 -19.64 -13.47 -24.59
N GLN A 119 -19.18 -13.86 -23.40
CA GLN A 119 -18.50 -15.14 -23.19
C GLN A 119 -19.44 -16.34 -23.44
N ASN A 120 -20.69 -16.25 -23.01
CA ASN A 120 -21.69 -17.29 -23.24
C ASN A 120 -22.05 -17.41 -24.73
N GLU A 121 -22.23 -16.29 -25.43
CA GLU A 121 -22.44 -16.27 -26.89
C GLU A 121 -21.25 -16.83 -27.67
N ALA A 122 -20.02 -16.57 -27.22
CA ALA A 122 -18.83 -17.16 -27.83
C ALA A 122 -18.83 -18.68 -27.66
N LYS A 123 -19.14 -19.18 -26.46
CA LYS A 123 -19.22 -20.62 -26.16
C LYS A 123 -20.26 -21.32 -27.05
N THR A 124 -21.47 -20.77 -27.15
CA THR A 124 -22.53 -21.36 -27.99
C THR A 124 -22.12 -21.40 -29.46
N LYS A 125 -21.54 -20.31 -29.98
CA LYS A 125 -21.04 -20.28 -31.37
C LYS A 125 -19.93 -21.30 -31.63
N THR A 126 -19.00 -21.52 -30.68
CA THR A 126 -17.99 -22.58 -30.82
C THR A 126 -18.60 -23.98 -30.81
N GLU A 127 -19.59 -24.23 -29.96
CA GLU A 127 -20.29 -25.53 -29.94
C GLU A 127 -21.08 -25.79 -31.23
N GLU A 128 -21.73 -24.77 -31.78
CA GLU A 128 -22.41 -24.85 -33.08
C GLU A 128 -21.42 -25.13 -34.22
N TYR A 129 -20.29 -24.43 -34.25
CA TYR A 129 -19.24 -24.64 -35.24
C TYR A 129 -18.69 -26.08 -35.22
N GLU A 130 -18.40 -26.64 -34.05
CA GLU A 130 -17.90 -28.02 -33.93
C GLU A 130 -18.96 -29.06 -34.35
N LYS A 131 -20.25 -28.81 -34.07
CA LYS A 131 -21.35 -29.65 -34.55
C LYS A 131 -21.49 -29.61 -36.07
N GLU A 132 -21.39 -28.43 -36.67
CA GLU A 132 -21.43 -28.24 -38.13
C GLU A 132 -20.25 -28.93 -38.82
N LYS A 133 -19.03 -28.75 -38.27
CA LYS A 133 -17.80 -29.38 -38.74
C LYS A 133 -17.90 -30.90 -38.72
N THR A 134 -18.30 -31.48 -37.59
CA THR A 134 -18.48 -32.94 -37.48
C THR A 134 -19.58 -33.49 -38.40
N ARG A 135 -20.64 -32.70 -38.67
CA ARG A 135 -21.67 -33.07 -39.64
C ARG A 135 -21.11 -33.09 -41.07
N SER A 136 -20.39 -32.05 -41.47
CA SER A 136 -19.73 -31.94 -42.77
C SER A 136 -18.70 -33.05 -43.00
N GLU A 137 -17.88 -33.37 -42.00
CA GLU A 137 -16.94 -34.49 -42.02
C GLU A 137 -17.67 -35.83 -42.20
N LYS A 138 -18.80 -36.05 -41.51
CA LYS A 138 -19.60 -37.28 -41.69
C LYS A 138 -20.20 -37.39 -43.09
N GLU A 139 -20.69 -36.29 -43.66
CA GLU A 139 -21.28 -36.27 -45.01
C GLU A 139 -20.23 -36.52 -46.10
N THR A 140 -19.07 -35.87 -46.00
CA THR A 140 -17.93 -36.10 -46.91
C THR A 140 -17.43 -37.53 -46.83
N THR A 141 -17.28 -38.10 -45.63
CA THR A 141 -16.86 -39.49 -45.46
C THR A 141 -17.88 -40.47 -46.05
N LYS A 142 -19.19 -40.22 -45.84
CA LYS A 142 -20.26 -41.04 -46.46
C LYS A 142 -20.22 -40.98 -47.99
N SER A 143 -20.01 -39.79 -48.56
CA SER A 143 -19.88 -39.60 -50.01
C SER A 143 -18.70 -40.40 -50.57
N LEU A 144 -17.51 -40.27 -49.96
CA LEU A 144 -16.30 -40.99 -50.36
C LEU A 144 -16.48 -42.52 -50.32
N ILE A 145 -17.10 -43.05 -49.26
CA ILE A 145 -17.39 -44.48 -49.14
C ILE A 145 -18.36 -44.93 -50.23
N SER A 146 -19.38 -44.14 -50.53
CA SER A 146 -20.35 -44.48 -51.58
C SER A 146 -19.73 -44.47 -52.98
N GLU A 147 -18.80 -43.54 -53.24
CA GLU A 147 -18.07 -43.46 -54.50
C GLU A 147 -17.07 -44.61 -54.66
N GLN A 148 -16.35 -44.97 -53.59
CA GLN A 148 -15.48 -46.16 -53.58
C GLN A 148 -16.27 -47.44 -53.88
N LYS A 149 -17.43 -47.63 -53.23
CA LYS A 149 -18.30 -48.78 -53.51
C LYS A 149 -18.76 -48.83 -54.96
N ARG A 150 -19.10 -47.68 -55.57
CA ARG A 150 -19.47 -47.61 -56.99
C ARG A 150 -18.32 -48.04 -57.90
N LYS A 151 -17.11 -47.52 -57.65
CA LYS A 151 -15.90 -47.88 -58.42
C LYS A 151 -15.56 -49.36 -58.28
N GLU A 152 -15.70 -49.93 -57.08
CA GLU A 152 -15.51 -51.36 -56.85
C GLU A 152 -16.52 -52.21 -57.62
N ILE A 153 -17.80 -51.83 -57.62
CA ILE A 153 -18.85 -52.52 -58.40
C ILE A 153 -18.55 -52.45 -59.89
N GLU A 154 -18.14 -51.28 -60.40
CA GLU A 154 -17.84 -51.08 -61.82
C GLU A 154 -16.64 -51.92 -62.28
N ILE A 155 -15.56 -51.96 -61.49
CA ILE A 155 -14.40 -52.82 -61.75
C ILE A 155 -14.81 -54.30 -61.72
N SER A 156 -15.66 -54.70 -60.76
CA SER A 156 -16.15 -56.07 -60.68
C SER A 156 -17.01 -56.45 -61.90
N ASN A 157 -17.87 -55.55 -62.37
CA ASN A 157 -18.70 -55.78 -63.55
C ASN A 157 -17.86 -55.87 -64.83
N GLN A 158 -16.86 -54.99 -65.00
CA GLN A 158 -15.95 -55.05 -66.15
C GLN A 158 -15.13 -56.35 -66.18
N LYS A 159 -14.66 -56.82 -65.01
CA LYS A 159 -14.00 -58.12 -64.91
C LYS A 159 -14.93 -59.27 -65.28
N LEU A 160 -16.15 -59.27 -64.75
CA LEU A 160 -17.17 -60.27 -65.06
C LEU A 160 -17.50 -60.27 -66.56
N ASP A 161 -17.66 -59.10 -67.19
CA ASP A 161 -17.94 -59.00 -68.63
C ASP A 161 -16.77 -59.54 -69.48
N GLY A 162 -15.52 -59.26 -69.08
CA GLY A 162 -14.32 -59.78 -69.74
C GLY A 162 -14.19 -61.30 -69.61
N GLU A 163 -14.36 -61.83 -68.40
CA GLU A 163 -14.34 -63.28 -68.13
C GLU A 163 -15.48 -64.00 -68.86
N ASN A 164 -16.67 -63.41 -68.90
CA ASN A 164 -17.82 -63.98 -69.59
C ASN A 164 -17.62 -63.97 -71.12
N TRP A 165 -16.95 -62.96 -71.67
CA TRP A 165 -16.55 -62.95 -73.08
C TRP A 165 -15.50 -64.01 -73.41
N GLN A 166 -14.49 -64.19 -72.55
CA GLN A 166 -13.49 -65.24 -72.70
C GLN A 166 -14.14 -66.63 -72.62
N LEU A 167 -14.96 -66.88 -71.60
CA LEU A 167 -15.70 -68.12 -71.44
C LEU A 167 -16.59 -68.41 -72.64
N LYS A 168 -17.29 -67.41 -73.18
CA LYS A 168 -18.14 -67.59 -74.36
C LYS A 168 -17.33 -67.99 -75.59
N ARG A 169 -16.14 -67.42 -75.78
CA ARG A 169 -15.21 -67.75 -76.87
C ARG A 169 -14.63 -69.15 -76.73
N GLU A 170 -14.19 -69.51 -75.54
CA GLU A 170 -13.66 -70.85 -75.22
C GLU A 170 -14.75 -71.92 -75.36
N ASN A 171 -15.96 -71.65 -74.88
CA ASN A 171 -17.08 -72.57 -74.98
C ASN A 171 -17.52 -72.77 -76.45
N GLN A 172 -17.38 -71.74 -77.28
CA GLN A 172 -17.59 -71.86 -78.73
C GLN A 172 -16.49 -72.70 -79.40
N GLN A 173 -15.22 -72.52 -79.03
CA GLN A 173 -14.11 -73.36 -79.50
C GLN A 173 -14.27 -74.82 -79.07
N LEU A 174 -14.62 -75.06 -77.80
CA LEU A 174 -14.89 -76.39 -77.27
C LEU A 174 -16.07 -77.05 -77.97
N LYS A 175 -17.15 -76.31 -78.30
CA LYS A 175 -18.26 -76.84 -79.11
C LYS A 175 -17.80 -77.30 -80.50
N TYR A 176 -16.92 -76.56 -81.16
CA TYR A 176 -16.36 -76.97 -82.46
C TYR A 176 -15.45 -78.19 -82.34
N GLN A 177 -14.61 -78.24 -81.31
CA GLN A 177 -13.77 -79.40 -81.02
C GLN A 177 -14.61 -80.64 -80.69
N LEU A 178 -15.64 -80.50 -79.85
CA LEU A 178 -16.57 -81.57 -79.49
C LEU A 178 -17.34 -82.09 -80.70
N ALA A 179 -17.81 -81.21 -81.60
CA ALA A 179 -18.46 -81.61 -82.84
C ALA A 179 -17.52 -82.41 -83.77
N SER A 180 -16.25 -82.00 -83.86
CA SER A 180 -15.23 -82.70 -84.65
C SER A 180 -14.84 -84.07 -84.04
N ILE A 181 -14.80 -84.16 -82.71
CA ILE A 181 -14.51 -85.41 -81.98
C ILE A 181 -15.71 -86.37 -82.04
N LYS A 182 -16.95 -85.88 -81.90
CA LYS A 182 -18.21 -86.66 -82.09
C LYS A 182 -18.28 -87.30 -83.46
N GLN A 183 -17.80 -86.62 -84.49
CA GLN A 183 -17.73 -87.14 -85.86
C GLN A 183 -16.67 -88.23 -86.05
N LYS A 184 -15.64 -88.29 -85.20
CA LYS A 184 -14.47 -89.17 -85.37
C LYS A 184 -14.42 -90.40 -84.45
N PHE A 185 -15.05 -90.39 -83.27
CA PHE A 185 -14.76 -91.41 -82.24
C PHE A 185 -15.95 -92.13 -81.56
N GLY A 186 -17.22 -91.83 -81.89
CA GLY A 186 -18.38 -92.50 -81.26
C GLY A 186 -18.58 -92.14 -79.78
N GLU A 187 -19.82 -92.21 -79.30
CA GLU A 187 -20.30 -91.55 -78.06
C GLU A 187 -19.60 -91.97 -76.76
N GLU A 188 -19.01 -93.17 -76.68
CA GLU A 188 -18.42 -93.71 -75.45
C GLU A 188 -17.13 -93.01 -74.99
N ARG A 189 -16.25 -92.63 -75.93
CA ARG A 189 -14.98 -91.94 -75.59
C ARG A 189 -15.21 -90.53 -75.07
N ILE A 190 -16.32 -89.92 -75.48
CA ILE A 190 -16.68 -88.53 -75.17
C ILE A 190 -17.25 -88.44 -73.75
N ASN A 191 -18.00 -89.45 -73.32
CA ASN A 191 -18.50 -89.52 -71.95
C ASN A 191 -17.38 -89.67 -70.90
N GLN A 192 -16.28 -90.35 -71.26
CA GLN A 192 -15.10 -90.45 -70.37
C GLN A 192 -14.35 -89.12 -70.23
N GLU A 193 -14.18 -88.35 -71.32
CA GLU A 193 -13.56 -87.02 -71.26
C GLU A 193 -14.43 -86.00 -70.52
N ILE A 194 -15.76 -86.05 -70.68
CA ILE A 194 -16.70 -85.21 -69.91
C ILE A 194 -16.55 -85.46 -68.41
N LEU A 195 -16.45 -86.73 -67.99
CA LEU A 195 -16.28 -87.09 -66.58
C LEU A 195 -14.97 -86.53 -65.98
N ILE A 196 -13.88 -86.53 -66.76
CA ILE A 196 -12.60 -85.95 -66.34
C ILE A 196 -12.71 -84.43 -66.18
N ILE A 197 -13.39 -83.75 -67.10
CA ILE A 197 -13.61 -82.31 -67.04
C ILE A 197 -14.51 -81.94 -65.86
N GLU A 198 -15.57 -82.69 -65.59
CA GLU A 198 -16.47 -82.46 -64.45
C GLU A 198 -15.75 -82.60 -63.10
N ASN A 199 -14.85 -83.59 -62.98
CA ASN A 199 -14.02 -83.73 -61.77
C ASN A 199 -13.04 -82.57 -61.62
N SER A 200 -12.39 -82.13 -62.71
CA SER A 200 -11.50 -80.97 -62.67
C SER A 200 -12.23 -79.66 -62.33
N MET A 201 -13.49 -79.51 -62.76
CA MET A 201 -14.33 -78.35 -62.39
C MET A 201 -14.72 -78.39 -60.91
N LYS A 202 -15.03 -79.56 -60.36
CA LYS A 202 -15.29 -79.72 -58.92
C LYS A 202 -14.07 -79.35 -58.07
N ASP A 203 -12.87 -79.78 -58.46
CA ASP A 203 -11.64 -79.44 -57.75
C ASP A 203 -11.40 -77.91 -57.73
N LYS A 204 -11.63 -77.24 -58.87
CA LYS A 204 -11.54 -75.78 -58.97
C LYS A 204 -12.62 -75.05 -58.16
N GLU A 205 -13.85 -75.59 -58.09
CA GLU A 205 -14.89 -75.03 -57.22
C GLU A 205 -14.52 -75.14 -55.74
N GLU A 206 -13.89 -76.24 -55.31
CA GLU A 206 -13.39 -76.40 -53.94
C GLU A 206 -12.24 -75.44 -53.61
N GLU A 207 -11.31 -75.21 -54.55
CA GLU A 207 -10.26 -74.20 -54.40
C GLU A 207 -10.84 -72.78 -54.26
N MET A 208 -11.81 -72.42 -55.11
CA MET A 208 -12.51 -71.14 -55.03
C MET A 208 -13.28 -70.97 -53.72
N LYS A 209 -13.85 -72.06 -53.19
CA LYS A 209 -14.52 -72.05 -51.88
C LYS A 209 -13.54 -71.80 -50.74
N LYS A 210 -12.37 -72.45 -50.74
CA LYS A 210 -11.31 -72.21 -49.75
C LYS A 210 -10.81 -70.76 -49.80
N MET A 211 -10.58 -70.22 -50.99
CA MET A 211 -10.13 -68.83 -51.16
C MET A 211 -11.16 -67.83 -50.61
N ARG A 212 -12.46 -68.08 -50.81
CA ARG A 212 -13.53 -67.24 -50.23
C ARG A 212 -13.59 -67.32 -48.71
N GLU A 213 -13.38 -68.52 -48.14
CA GLU A 213 -13.34 -68.70 -46.69
C GLU A 213 -12.14 -67.99 -46.05
N GLU A 214 -10.96 -68.03 -46.69
CA GLU A 214 -9.77 -67.28 -46.24
C GLU A 214 -9.99 -65.76 -46.30
N LEU A 215 -10.56 -65.26 -47.40
CA LEU A 215 -10.85 -63.83 -47.55
C LEU A 215 -11.85 -63.33 -46.48
N MET A 216 -12.83 -64.16 -46.12
CA MET A 216 -13.78 -63.86 -45.05
C MET A 216 -13.11 -63.83 -43.67
N LYS A 217 -12.19 -64.76 -43.40
CA LYS A 217 -11.41 -64.76 -42.15
C LYS A 217 -10.53 -63.52 -42.05
N GLU A 218 -9.81 -63.16 -43.11
CA GLU A 218 -8.96 -61.96 -43.13
C GLU A 218 -9.79 -60.68 -42.91
N LYS A 219 -10.99 -60.61 -43.49
CA LYS A 219 -11.90 -59.47 -43.30
C LYS A 219 -12.39 -59.37 -41.84
N GLN A 220 -12.74 -60.49 -41.21
CA GLN A 220 -13.14 -60.53 -39.80
C GLN A 220 -11.98 -60.15 -38.87
N GLU A 221 -10.75 -60.56 -39.20
CA GLU A 221 -9.57 -60.21 -38.42
C GLU A 221 -9.25 -58.70 -38.50
N LYS A 222 -9.34 -58.10 -39.69
CA LYS A 222 -9.21 -56.64 -39.86
C LYS A 222 -10.30 -55.85 -39.13
N GLU A 223 -11.52 -56.37 -39.04
CA GLU A 223 -12.59 -55.74 -38.25
C GLU A 223 -12.32 -55.84 -36.74
N LYS A 224 -11.83 -56.98 -36.25
CA LYS A 224 -11.41 -57.13 -34.86
C LYS A 224 -10.27 -56.17 -34.50
N GLU A 225 -9.24 -56.08 -35.35
CA GLU A 225 -8.11 -55.16 -35.12
C GLU A 225 -8.56 -53.69 -35.09
N LYS A 226 -9.53 -53.31 -35.95
CA LYS A 226 -10.14 -51.96 -35.91
C LYS A 226 -10.92 -51.71 -34.62
N ALA A 227 -11.67 -52.71 -34.14
CA ALA A 227 -12.42 -52.61 -32.88
C ALA A 227 -11.47 -52.47 -31.68
N GLU A 228 -10.37 -53.24 -31.64
CA GLU A 228 -9.35 -53.13 -30.60
C GLU A 228 -8.66 -51.76 -30.60
N LYS A 229 -8.30 -51.23 -31.79
CA LYS A 229 -7.76 -49.87 -31.91
C LYS A 229 -8.74 -48.79 -31.44
N MET A 230 -10.03 -48.97 -31.70
CA MET A 230 -11.06 -48.04 -31.22
C MET A 230 -11.22 -48.11 -29.70
N ASN A 231 -11.17 -49.31 -29.12
CA ASN A 231 -11.26 -49.51 -27.68
C ASN A 231 -10.05 -48.91 -26.95
N LEU A 232 -8.84 -49.09 -27.50
CA LEU A 232 -7.62 -48.49 -26.96
C LEU A 232 -7.69 -46.96 -26.95
N LYS A 233 -8.22 -46.36 -28.04
CA LYS A 233 -8.44 -44.91 -28.12
C LYS A 233 -9.43 -44.43 -27.05
N PHE A 234 -10.53 -45.17 -26.86
CA PHE A 234 -11.51 -44.86 -25.83
C PHE A 234 -10.89 -44.87 -24.42
N GLU A 235 -10.11 -45.90 -24.10
CA GLU A 235 -9.45 -46.00 -22.79
C GLU A 235 -8.42 -44.89 -22.57
N THR A 236 -7.67 -44.48 -23.60
CA THR A 236 -6.76 -43.33 -23.49
C THR A 236 -7.48 -42.00 -23.23
N VAL A 237 -8.65 -41.79 -23.83
CA VAL A 237 -9.46 -40.59 -23.58
C VAL A 237 -9.99 -40.60 -22.14
N LYS A 238 -10.46 -41.75 -21.67
CA LYS A 238 -10.91 -41.92 -20.28
C LYS A 238 -9.80 -41.64 -19.26
N MET A 239 -8.60 -42.18 -19.47
CA MET A 239 -7.43 -41.86 -18.63
C MET A 239 -7.01 -40.39 -18.68
N MET A 240 -7.30 -39.68 -19.79
CA MET A 240 -7.04 -38.24 -19.89
C MET A 240 -8.04 -37.46 -19.03
N GLN A 241 -9.33 -37.79 -19.13
CA GLN A 241 -10.39 -37.18 -18.33
C GLN A 241 -10.20 -37.41 -16.83
N GLU A 242 -9.75 -38.60 -16.42
CA GLU A 242 -9.44 -38.90 -15.02
C GLU A 242 -8.26 -38.05 -14.50
N ARG A 243 -7.20 -37.88 -15.31
CA ARG A 243 -6.07 -37.01 -14.97
C ARG A 243 -6.46 -35.54 -14.87
N ASP A 244 -7.36 -35.08 -15.74
CA ASP A 244 -7.85 -33.70 -15.69
C ASP A 244 -8.69 -33.44 -14.43
N LYS A 245 -9.54 -34.40 -14.04
CA LYS A 245 -10.26 -34.33 -12.75
C LYS A 245 -9.31 -34.30 -11.56
N GLU A 246 -8.28 -35.15 -11.56
CA GLU A 246 -7.29 -35.18 -10.47
C GLU A 246 -6.51 -33.85 -10.36
N ARG A 247 -6.24 -33.19 -11.49
CA ARG A 247 -5.64 -31.84 -11.50
C ARG A 247 -6.58 -30.80 -10.91
N GLU A 248 -7.85 -30.82 -11.29
CA GLU A 248 -8.86 -29.90 -10.77
C GLU A 248 -9.03 -30.04 -9.25
N ASP A 249 -9.02 -31.27 -8.74
CA ASP A 249 -9.10 -31.55 -7.30
C ASP A 249 -7.86 -31.06 -6.55
N LYS A 250 -6.66 -31.23 -7.12
CA LYS A 250 -5.41 -30.69 -6.55
C LYS A 250 -5.42 -29.16 -6.55
N GLU A 251 -5.91 -28.52 -7.60
CA GLU A 251 -6.03 -27.06 -7.65
C GLU A 251 -6.98 -26.55 -6.55
N LYS A 252 -8.16 -27.18 -6.38
CA LYS A 252 -9.08 -26.86 -5.28
C LYS A 252 -8.44 -27.04 -3.90
N GLU A 253 -7.66 -28.11 -3.70
CA GLU A 253 -6.93 -28.33 -2.45
C GLU A 253 -5.89 -27.23 -2.19
N THR A 254 -5.15 -26.81 -3.21
CA THR A 254 -4.18 -25.71 -3.08
C THR A 254 -4.86 -24.37 -2.78
N GLU A 255 -6.02 -24.10 -3.39
CA GLU A 255 -6.79 -22.88 -3.14
C GLU A 255 -7.31 -22.84 -1.69
N LEU A 256 -7.80 -23.98 -1.18
CA LEU A 256 -8.20 -24.13 0.22
C LEU A 256 -7.03 -23.89 1.18
N LYS A 257 -5.84 -24.44 0.88
CA LYS A 257 -4.63 -24.20 1.69
C LYS A 257 -4.23 -22.73 1.68
N LEU A 258 -4.33 -22.05 0.54
CA LEU A 258 -4.01 -20.63 0.42
C LEU A 258 -4.99 -19.76 1.21
N LYS A 259 -6.30 -20.06 1.17
CA LYS A 259 -7.32 -19.38 1.98
C LYS A 259 -7.06 -19.54 3.47
N ALA A 260 -6.78 -20.77 3.92
CA ALA A 260 -6.46 -21.04 5.32
C ALA A 260 -5.18 -20.32 5.79
N LEU A 261 -4.18 -20.18 4.91
CA LEU A 261 -2.97 -19.40 5.21
C LEU A 261 -3.30 -17.91 5.37
N SER A 262 -4.10 -17.35 4.44
CA SER A 262 -4.54 -15.95 4.50
C SER A 262 -5.33 -15.65 5.77
N GLU A 263 -6.21 -16.55 6.20
CA GLU A 263 -6.97 -16.42 7.45
C GLU A 263 -6.04 -16.42 8.68
N ARG A 264 -5.06 -17.32 8.73
CA ARG A 264 -4.08 -17.33 9.83
C ARG A 264 -3.26 -16.04 9.89
N ASP A 265 -2.90 -15.48 8.73
CA ASP A 265 -2.15 -14.22 8.68
C ASP A 265 -3.01 -13.05 9.17
N ARG A 266 -4.31 -13.02 8.83
CA ARG A 266 -5.25 -12.04 9.38
C ARG A 266 -5.37 -12.15 10.90
N GLU A 267 -5.52 -13.36 11.42
CA GLU A 267 -5.57 -13.59 12.88
C GLU A 267 -4.27 -13.17 13.60
N ARG A 268 -3.11 -13.39 12.97
CA ARG A 268 -1.82 -12.93 13.52
C ARG A 268 -1.77 -11.41 13.60
N ILE A 269 -2.15 -10.72 12.52
CA ILE A 269 -2.19 -9.25 12.47
C ILE A 269 -3.13 -8.70 13.55
N GLU A 270 -4.29 -9.33 13.74
CA GLU A 270 -5.28 -8.91 14.74
C GLU A 270 -4.77 -9.10 16.16
N LYS A 271 -4.15 -10.25 16.47
CA LYS A 271 -3.48 -10.49 17.76
C LYS A 271 -2.35 -9.50 18.01
N GLU A 272 -1.58 -9.16 16.98
CA GLU A 272 -0.48 -8.20 17.10
C GLU A 272 -0.99 -6.78 17.39
N LYS A 273 -2.10 -6.37 16.76
CA LYS A 273 -2.80 -5.12 17.10
C LYS A 273 -3.28 -5.11 18.54
N GLU A 274 -3.90 -6.21 19.00
CA GLU A 274 -4.38 -6.32 20.38
C GLU A 274 -3.22 -6.24 21.40
N ILE A 275 -2.08 -6.86 21.08
CA ILE A 275 -0.86 -6.75 21.91
C ILE A 275 -0.35 -5.31 21.94
N GLN A 276 -0.28 -4.63 20.80
CA GLN A 276 0.15 -3.23 20.74
C GLN A 276 -0.79 -2.30 21.54
N GLU A 277 -2.09 -2.54 21.49
CA GLU A 277 -3.08 -1.77 22.24
C GLU A 277 -2.92 -2.00 23.75
N LYS A 278 -2.72 -3.25 24.17
CA LYS A 278 -2.40 -3.58 25.58
C LYS A 278 -1.09 -2.92 26.03
N GLN A 279 -0.06 -2.89 25.19
CA GLN A 279 1.21 -2.22 25.50
C GLN A 279 1.05 -0.70 25.64
N LYS A 280 0.24 -0.07 24.78
CA LYS A 280 -0.11 1.36 24.89
C LYS A 280 -0.85 1.65 26.20
N ALA A 281 -1.85 0.84 26.54
CA ALA A 281 -2.62 1.00 27.77
C ALA A 281 -1.75 0.84 29.04
N ILE A 282 -0.77 -0.08 29.02
CA ILE A 282 0.20 -0.22 30.12
C ILE A 282 1.07 1.04 30.23
N SER A 283 1.60 1.52 29.11
CA SER A 283 2.45 2.71 29.07
C SER A 283 1.72 3.97 29.58
N GLU A 284 0.44 4.09 29.24
CA GLU A 284 -0.42 5.18 29.68
C GLU A 284 -0.70 5.11 31.19
N ARG A 285 -1.02 3.92 31.72
CA ARG A 285 -1.17 3.71 33.16
C ARG A 285 0.10 4.02 33.95
N ASP A 286 1.27 3.68 33.42
CA ASP A 286 2.53 3.97 34.09
C ASP A 286 2.84 5.48 34.06
N ARG A 287 2.47 6.18 32.99
CA ARG A 287 2.54 7.65 32.91
C ARG A 287 1.62 8.31 33.95
N GLU A 288 0.37 7.86 34.06
CA GLU A 288 -0.56 8.36 35.09
C GLU A 288 -0.05 8.11 36.51
N LYS A 289 0.56 6.94 36.78
CA LYS A 289 1.15 6.65 38.09
C LYS A 289 2.28 7.63 38.42
N GLN A 290 3.18 7.89 37.47
CA GLN A 290 4.28 8.85 37.66
C GLN A 290 3.76 10.26 37.92
N GLU A 291 2.68 10.67 37.24
CA GLU A 291 2.05 11.96 37.44
C GLU A 291 1.43 12.07 38.85
N ARG A 292 0.68 11.04 39.28
CA ARG A 292 0.14 10.97 40.65
C ARG A 292 1.23 10.95 41.72
N GLU A 293 2.40 10.37 41.45
CA GLU A 293 3.54 10.42 42.38
C GLU A 293 4.16 11.81 42.47
N LYS A 294 4.31 12.51 41.33
CA LYS A 294 4.75 13.91 41.31
C LYS A 294 3.79 14.82 42.07
N ASP A 295 2.48 14.61 41.91
CA ASP A 295 1.46 15.38 42.62
C ASP A 295 1.53 15.14 44.14
N LYS A 296 1.73 13.89 44.58
CA LYS A 296 1.94 13.56 45.99
C LYS A 296 3.22 14.20 46.54
N GLU A 297 4.29 14.24 45.76
CA GLU A 297 5.55 14.87 46.16
C GLU A 297 5.41 16.39 46.27
N ASN A 298 4.72 17.02 45.31
CA ASN A 298 4.40 18.44 45.34
C ASN A 298 3.54 18.79 46.56
N TYR A 299 2.49 18.00 46.84
CA TYR A 299 1.65 18.19 48.02
C TYR A 299 2.45 18.06 49.34
N LYS A 300 3.42 17.14 49.40
CA LYS A 300 4.33 17.04 50.57
C LYS A 300 5.22 18.28 50.72
N LYS A 301 5.80 18.77 49.61
CA LYS A 301 6.63 19.98 49.60
C LYS A 301 5.84 21.22 50.04
N GLU A 302 4.61 21.35 49.55
CA GLU A 302 3.69 22.44 49.91
C GLU A 302 3.26 22.38 51.38
N LYS A 303 3.03 21.17 51.92
CA LYS A 303 2.75 21.00 53.34
C LYS A 303 3.96 21.33 54.23
N GLU A 304 5.17 21.03 53.78
CA GLU A 304 6.42 21.42 54.47
C GLU A 304 6.68 22.93 54.41
N SER A 305 6.40 23.59 53.28
CA SER A 305 6.51 25.05 53.16
C SER A 305 5.51 25.74 54.08
N ASN A 306 4.25 25.30 54.09
CA ASN A 306 3.21 25.85 54.96
C ASN A 306 3.50 25.60 56.46
N LYS A 307 4.21 24.51 56.80
CA LYS A 307 4.67 24.27 58.17
C LYS A 307 5.80 25.24 58.55
N LYS A 308 6.79 25.44 57.66
CA LYS A 308 7.88 26.42 57.87
C LYS A 308 7.37 27.86 57.96
N GLU A 309 6.29 28.19 57.26
CA GLU A 309 5.65 29.50 57.31
C GLU A 309 4.92 29.71 58.64
N LYS A 310 4.16 28.72 59.12
CA LYS A 310 3.54 28.76 60.47
C LYS A 310 4.55 28.80 61.62
N ASP A 311 5.73 28.20 61.46
CA ASP A 311 6.78 28.26 62.46
C ASP A 311 7.49 29.64 62.47
N LYS A 312 7.59 30.32 61.31
CA LYS A 312 8.09 31.71 61.21
C LYS A 312 7.12 32.74 61.81
N ASP A 313 5.82 32.51 61.71
CA ASP A 313 4.82 33.40 62.32
C ASP A 313 4.78 33.27 63.85
N LYS A 314 5.12 32.09 64.40
CA LYS A 314 5.27 31.90 65.87
C LYS A 314 6.51 32.58 66.46
N ASP A 315 7.54 32.85 65.66
CA ASP A 315 8.72 33.60 66.10
C ASP A 315 8.52 35.12 66.01
N LYS A 316 7.60 35.61 65.16
CA LYS A 316 7.27 37.05 65.08
C LYS A 316 6.34 37.57 66.18
N ASP A 317 5.67 36.67 66.90
CA ASP A 317 4.86 37.02 68.08
C ASP A 317 5.67 36.99 69.40
N LYS A 318 6.98 36.69 69.37
CA LYS A 318 7.87 36.78 70.55
C LYS A 318 8.80 38.00 70.57
N ASP A 319 8.78 38.85 69.55
CA ASP A 319 9.62 40.05 69.44
C ASP A 319 8.81 41.37 69.47
N LYS A 320 7.59 41.34 70.03
CA LYS A 320 6.80 42.56 70.35
C LYS A 320 6.79 42.95 71.84
N ASP A 321 7.64 42.34 72.67
CA ASP A 321 7.73 42.61 74.11
C ASP A 321 9.13 43.10 74.58
N LYS A 322 10.01 43.56 73.67
CA LYS A 322 11.34 44.09 74.03
C LYS A 322 11.67 45.47 73.45
N GLU A 323 10.66 46.28 73.17
CA GLU A 323 10.83 47.66 72.71
C GLU A 323 10.03 48.65 73.58
N LYS A 324 10.09 48.45 74.89
CA LYS A 324 9.66 49.38 75.95
C LYS A 324 10.59 49.29 77.16
N ASP A 325 11.90 49.39 76.96
CA ASP A 325 12.83 49.62 78.08
C ASP A 325 14.22 49.97 77.54
N LYS A 326 14.42 51.24 77.18
CA LYS A 326 15.70 51.96 77.30
C LYS A 326 15.57 53.43 76.86
N GLU A 327 14.46 54.06 77.22
CA GLU A 327 14.39 55.51 77.36
C GLU A 327 14.69 55.84 78.83
N LYS A 328 15.98 55.89 79.19
CA LYS A 328 16.53 56.64 80.35
C LYS A 328 18.02 56.35 80.54
N ARG A 329 18.82 57.40 80.32
CA ARG A 329 20.21 57.71 80.73
C ARG A 329 21.02 58.12 79.50
N LYS A 330 20.75 59.30 78.94
CA LYS A 330 21.29 60.62 79.31
C LYS A 330 22.82 60.70 79.28
N ASP A 331 23.27 61.41 78.26
CA ASP A 331 24.07 62.65 78.34
C ASP A 331 25.46 62.63 79.00
N LYS A 332 26.39 63.19 78.20
CA LYS A 332 27.71 63.81 78.47
C LYS A 332 28.79 63.06 77.70
N GLU A 333 29.55 63.63 76.76
CA GLU A 333 30.03 64.99 76.52
C GLU A 333 30.32 65.11 75.01
N ARG A 334 29.75 66.09 74.31
CA ARG A 334 30.28 67.45 74.07
C ARG A 334 31.55 67.51 73.19
N LYS A 335 31.31 68.11 72.01
CA LYS A 335 32.12 69.13 71.32
C LYS A 335 33.32 68.58 70.52
N ASN A 336 33.71 69.10 69.37
CA ASN A 336 33.32 70.27 68.57
C ASN A 336 34.10 70.15 67.25
N GLN A 337 33.55 70.69 66.15
CA GLN A 337 34.23 71.46 65.09
C GLN A 337 35.33 70.77 64.28
N ASP A 338 35.75 71.23 63.12
CA ASP A 338 35.24 72.00 61.98
C ASP A 338 36.36 71.78 60.94
N GLU A 339 36.00 71.74 59.66
CA GLU A 339 36.80 72.28 58.55
C GLU A 339 38.10 71.58 58.07
N ASP A 340 38.26 71.73 56.75
CA ASP A 340 39.47 71.78 55.93
C ASP A 340 40.13 70.50 55.38
N GLU A 341 39.75 70.25 54.12
CA GLU A 341 40.61 70.31 52.92
C GLU A 341 42.05 69.78 52.95
N GLU A 342 42.27 68.96 51.91
CA GLU A 342 43.49 68.82 51.10
C GLU A 342 44.65 67.91 51.54
N LYS A 343 44.95 67.01 50.58
CA LYS A 343 46.26 66.44 50.20
C LYS A 343 46.82 65.32 51.09
N GLU A 344 46.75 64.09 50.58
CA GLU A 344 47.89 63.41 49.93
C GLU A 344 47.42 62.00 49.47
N LYS A 345 47.35 61.77 48.16
CA LYS A 345 47.13 60.45 47.56
C LYS A 345 48.34 60.14 46.69
N ASP A 346 49.08 59.11 47.07
CA ASP A 346 49.81 58.27 46.13
C ASP A 346 50.13 56.93 46.80
N LYS A 347 49.37 55.90 46.42
CA LYS A 347 49.86 54.57 45.98
C LYS A 347 48.69 53.60 45.85
N ASP A 348 48.53 53.14 44.60
CA ASP A 348 48.13 51.78 44.23
C ASP A 348 46.74 51.31 44.66
N LYS A 349 45.75 51.56 43.79
CA LYS A 349 45.18 50.51 42.91
C LYS A 349 43.92 51.02 42.21
N ASP A 350 44.04 51.09 40.90
CA ASP A 350 43.00 51.51 39.98
C ASP A 350 41.76 50.60 40.02
N ARG A 351 40.63 51.26 40.31
CA ARG A 351 39.42 51.38 39.47
C ARG A 351 38.45 50.19 39.35
N ILE A 352 37.17 50.54 39.62
CA ILE A 352 35.88 50.02 39.10
C ILE A 352 35.07 49.07 40.01
N HIS A 353 33.91 49.58 40.43
CA HIS A 353 32.64 48.95 40.81
C HIS A 353 32.59 47.46 41.23
N TYR A 354 32.14 47.24 42.47
CA TYR A 354 31.51 45.99 42.90
C TYR A 354 29.98 46.10 42.86
N SER A 355 29.39 45.58 41.79
CA SER A 355 28.16 44.79 41.86
C SER A 355 28.20 43.75 40.74
N GLY A 356 28.56 42.51 41.08
CA GLY A 356 28.32 41.34 40.23
C GLY A 356 29.53 40.67 39.57
N HIS A 357 30.52 40.23 40.35
CA HIS A 357 31.23 38.98 40.03
C HIS A 357 30.23 37.82 40.26
N SER A 358 30.21 36.70 39.56
CA SER A 358 31.04 36.13 38.50
C SER A 358 30.37 34.80 38.15
N HIS A 359 30.36 34.46 36.86
CA HIS A 359 30.31 33.10 36.31
C HIS A 359 29.51 32.04 37.09
N LYS A 360 28.31 31.75 36.59
CA LYS A 360 27.91 30.35 36.45
C LYS A 360 27.50 30.13 35.01
N SER A 361 28.40 29.44 34.30
CA SER A 361 28.22 28.85 32.99
C SER A 361 26.79 28.33 32.83
N MET A 362 26.00 29.00 32.00
CA MET A 362 24.88 28.33 31.35
C MET A 362 25.52 27.37 30.36
N GLU A 363 25.70 26.13 30.81
CA GLU A 363 26.00 25.02 29.93
C GLU A 363 24.99 25.02 28.79
N SER A 364 25.50 25.30 27.61
CA SER A 364 24.90 25.02 26.31
C SER A 364 24.49 23.54 26.25
N LYS A 365 23.27 23.22 26.67
CA LYS A 365 22.70 21.89 26.46
C LYS A 365 21.93 21.89 25.15
N GLY A 366 22.64 21.62 24.04
CA GLY A 366 22.01 21.11 22.82
C GLY A 366 22.57 21.58 21.48
N GLN A 367 23.38 22.66 21.41
CA GLN A 367 23.97 23.10 20.14
C GLN A 367 25.26 22.32 19.84
N MET A 368 25.26 21.59 18.72
CA MET A 368 26.43 20.93 18.16
C MET A 368 26.83 21.61 16.85
N SER A 369 28.13 21.74 16.59
CA SER A 369 28.60 22.21 15.29
C SER A 369 28.88 21.03 14.38
N VAL A 370 28.48 21.12 13.10
CA VAL A 370 28.82 20.17 12.03
C VAL A 370 29.58 20.88 10.92
N PHE A 371 30.38 20.14 10.17
CA PHE A 371 31.15 20.66 9.04
C PHE A 371 30.51 20.22 7.72
N VAL A 372 30.22 21.17 6.84
CA VAL A 372 29.76 20.88 5.48
C VAL A 372 30.92 21.11 4.51
N ARG A 373 31.38 20.06 3.85
CA ARG A 373 32.49 20.12 2.90
C ARG A 373 31.98 20.13 1.47
N THR A 374 32.30 21.17 0.71
CA THR A 374 31.98 21.25 -0.71
C THR A 374 32.93 20.38 -1.53
N LEU A 375 32.55 20.03 -2.75
CA LEU A 375 33.43 19.34 -3.71
C LEU A 375 34.69 20.14 -4.06
N MET A 376 34.66 21.46 -3.89
CA MET A 376 35.82 22.35 -4.08
C MET A 376 36.78 22.36 -2.87
N GLY A 377 36.52 21.54 -1.84
CA GLY A 377 37.37 21.38 -0.67
C GLY A 377 37.15 22.39 0.45
N LYS A 378 36.25 23.38 0.26
CA LYS A 378 35.87 24.36 1.29
C LYS A 378 35.03 23.69 2.37
N SER A 379 35.36 23.94 3.64
CA SER A 379 34.62 23.41 4.80
C SER A 379 33.90 24.55 5.50
N ILE A 380 32.59 24.41 5.70
CA ILE A 380 31.70 25.42 6.29
C ILE A 380 31.21 24.89 7.63
N GLN A 381 31.45 25.63 8.71
CA GLN A 381 30.93 25.26 10.03
C GLN A 381 29.50 25.77 10.22
N LEU A 382 28.60 24.89 10.67
CA LEU A 382 27.19 25.21 10.95
C LEU A 382 26.81 24.77 12.35
N ASP A 383 26.12 25.66 13.07
CA ASP A 383 25.58 25.38 14.40
C ASP A 383 24.15 24.85 14.27
N VAL A 384 23.95 23.64 14.76
CA VAL A 384 22.74 22.84 14.58
C VAL A 384 22.40 22.07 15.85
N GLN A 385 21.17 21.59 15.92
CA GLN A 385 20.72 20.67 16.97
C GLN A 385 20.56 19.26 16.37
N SER A 386 20.72 18.21 17.17
CA SER A 386 20.54 16.82 16.68
C SER A 386 19.13 16.56 16.13
N THR A 387 18.15 17.33 16.59
CA THR A 387 16.74 17.31 16.17
C THR A 387 16.47 18.13 14.91
N ASP A 388 17.43 18.92 14.41
CA ASP A 388 17.25 19.67 13.17
C ASP A 388 17.07 18.71 11.99
N THR A 389 16.13 19.03 11.11
CA THR A 389 15.91 18.31 9.86
C THR A 389 16.96 18.66 8.82
N ILE A 390 17.16 17.77 7.85
CA ILE A 390 18.07 18.03 6.72
C ILE A 390 17.56 19.22 5.88
N GLY A 391 16.24 19.42 5.78
CA GLY A 391 15.66 20.62 5.18
C GLY A 391 16.09 21.91 5.90
N SER A 392 16.07 21.93 7.24
CA SER A 392 16.57 23.06 8.03
C SER A 392 18.08 23.28 7.87
N LEU A 393 18.86 22.20 7.74
CA LEU A 393 20.29 22.28 7.46
C LEU A 393 20.57 22.90 6.08
N LYS A 394 19.83 22.50 5.03
CA LYS A 394 19.95 23.09 3.69
C LYS A 394 19.60 24.58 3.66
N LEU A 395 18.59 24.99 4.44
CA LEU A 395 18.26 26.40 4.60
C LEU A 395 19.40 27.20 5.25
N LYS A 396 20.04 26.64 6.29
CA LYS A 396 21.22 27.26 6.92
C LYS A 396 22.40 27.38 5.94
N ILE A 397 22.61 26.39 5.08
CA ILE A 397 23.62 26.46 3.99
C ILE A 397 23.28 27.55 2.99
N LYS A 398 22.01 27.64 2.54
CA LYS A 398 21.55 28.71 1.64
C LYS A 398 21.83 30.09 2.25
N ASN A 399 21.56 30.26 3.54
CA ASN A 399 21.77 31.52 4.23
C ASN A 399 23.26 31.89 4.36
N LYS A 400 24.18 30.91 4.45
CA LYS A 400 25.63 31.17 4.56
C LYS A 400 26.36 31.27 3.23
N GLU A 401 26.02 30.44 2.25
CA GLU A 401 26.75 30.32 0.97
C GLU A 401 25.95 30.78 -0.24
N GLY A 402 24.65 31.08 -0.10
CA GLY A 402 23.80 31.55 -1.19
C GLY A 402 23.32 30.46 -2.16
N ILE A 403 23.70 29.19 -1.96
CA ILE A 403 23.31 28.08 -2.83
C ILE A 403 21.82 27.77 -2.63
N ALA A 404 21.04 27.76 -3.71
CA ALA A 404 19.61 27.47 -3.65
C ALA A 404 19.35 26.03 -3.13
N ILE A 405 18.28 25.81 -2.36
CA ILE A 405 18.02 24.55 -1.65
C ILE A 405 17.88 23.38 -2.64
N GLU A 406 17.25 23.63 -3.78
CA GLU A 406 17.08 22.68 -4.88
C GLU A 406 18.41 22.21 -5.49
N ASN A 407 19.45 23.05 -5.42
CA ASN A 407 20.78 22.75 -5.94
C ASN A 407 21.69 22.10 -4.90
N GLN A 408 21.21 21.88 -3.67
CA GLN A 408 22.00 21.27 -2.59
C GLN A 408 21.69 19.78 -2.45
N ARG A 409 22.73 18.94 -2.62
CA ARG A 409 22.68 17.52 -2.26
C ARG A 409 23.65 17.23 -1.13
N LEU A 410 23.11 16.89 0.04
CA LEU A 410 23.88 16.51 1.21
C LEU A 410 24.08 15.00 1.25
N ILE A 411 25.32 14.57 1.47
CA ILE A 411 25.75 13.19 1.50
C ILE A 411 26.52 12.94 2.79
N SER A 412 26.12 11.93 3.55
CA SER A 412 26.82 11.46 4.74
C SER A 412 27.09 9.97 4.64
N MET A 413 28.32 9.54 4.95
CA MET A 413 28.76 8.13 4.85
C MET A 413 28.40 7.46 3.51
N GLY A 414 28.47 8.20 2.41
CA GLY A 414 28.12 7.71 1.07
C GLY A 414 26.61 7.58 0.78
N ARG A 415 25.72 7.99 1.68
CA ARG A 415 24.27 8.02 1.47
C ARG A 415 23.76 9.45 1.35
N GLN A 416 22.88 9.68 0.37
CA GLN A 416 22.16 10.94 0.27
C GLN A 416 21.21 11.11 1.45
N MET A 417 21.20 12.31 2.00
CA MET A 417 20.33 12.70 3.09
C MET A 417 18.98 13.20 2.56
N GLU A 418 17.88 12.81 3.22
CA GLU A 418 16.50 13.16 2.87
C GLU A 418 15.99 14.33 3.73
N ASP A 419 15.28 15.27 3.13
CA ASP A 419 14.93 16.56 3.73
C ASP A 419 14.05 16.46 5.00
N TRP A 420 13.21 15.42 5.08
CA TRP A 420 12.32 15.18 6.23
C TRP A 420 12.98 14.47 7.41
N LYS A 421 14.18 13.87 7.23
CA LYS A 421 14.89 13.16 8.30
C LYS A 421 15.68 14.17 9.15
N THR A 422 15.97 13.80 10.39
CA THR A 422 16.78 14.59 11.32
C THR A 422 18.26 14.23 11.25
N LEU A 423 19.12 15.08 11.80
CA LEU A 423 20.54 14.76 11.97
C LEU A 423 20.75 13.52 12.86
N GLN A 424 19.89 13.34 13.86
CA GLN A 424 19.89 12.16 14.73
C GLN A 424 19.55 10.87 13.97
N ASP A 425 18.61 10.91 13.00
CA ASP A 425 18.25 9.73 12.19
C ASP A 425 19.42 9.21 11.34
N TYR A 426 20.36 10.08 11.00
CA TYR A 426 21.60 9.73 10.29
C TYR A 426 22.79 9.51 11.23
N ASN A 427 22.57 9.47 12.55
CA ASN A 427 23.61 9.33 13.57
C ASN A 427 24.73 10.39 13.43
N ILE A 428 24.39 11.60 12.97
CA ILE A 428 25.37 12.69 12.83
C ILE A 428 25.73 13.21 14.22
N GLN A 429 27.01 13.09 14.57
CA GLN A 429 27.55 13.56 15.85
C GLN A 429 28.15 14.97 15.71
N LYS A 430 28.49 15.57 16.85
CA LYS A 430 29.26 16.81 16.90
C LYS A 430 30.54 16.66 16.08
N GLU A 431 30.90 17.69 15.32
CA GLU A 431 32.07 17.75 14.43
C GLU A 431 32.07 16.75 13.27
N ALA A 432 30.94 16.08 13.00
CA ALA A 432 30.79 15.26 11.81
C ALA A 432 30.90 16.09 10.53
N THR A 433 31.48 15.50 9.48
CA THR A 433 31.62 16.12 8.17
C THR A 433 30.58 15.58 7.19
N ILE A 434 29.74 16.46 6.66
CA ILE A 434 28.73 16.19 5.63
C ILE A 434 29.24 16.73 4.31
N GLN A 435 29.14 15.95 3.24
CA GLN A 435 29.56 16.36 1.91
C GLN A 435 28.42 17.08 1.19
N LEU A 436 28.68 18.27 0.65
CA LEU A 436 27.76 19.03 -0.19
C LEU A 436 28.17 18.92 -1.66
N VAL A 437 27.27 18.38 -2.46
CA VAL A 437 27.35 18.36 -3.93
C VAL A 437 26.36 19.39 -4.45
N GLU A 438 26.87 20.41 -5.14
CA GLU A 438 26.06 21.41 -5.81
C GLU A 438 25.73 20.97 -7.24
N TYR A 439 24.47 21.10 -7.65
CA TYR A 439 24.06 20.94 -9.04
C TYR A 439 24.02 22.29 -9.73
N GLN A 440 24.86 22.45 -10.75
CA GLN A 440 24.67 23.54 -11.71
C GLN A 440 23.64 23.08 -12.74
N THR A 441 22.45 23.66 -12.70
CA THR A 441 21.57 23.68 -13.87
C THR A 441 22.30 24.45 -14.97
N ARG A 442 22.83 23.73 -15.97
CA ARG A 442 23.28 24.35 -17.21
C ARG A 442 22.05 24.94 -17.89
N ASN A 443 21.94 26.26 -17.88
CA ASN A 443 21.06 27.00 -18.79
C ASN A 443 21.62 26.96 -20.21
#